data_AF-A0A972UXA9-F1
#
_entry.id   AF-A0A972UXA9-F1
#
_cell.length_a   1.000
_cell.length_b   1.000
_cell.length_c   1.000
_cell.angle_alpha   90.00
_cell.angle_beta   90.00
_cell.angle_gamma   90.00
#
_symmetry.space_group_name_H-M   'P 1'
#
loop_
_entity.id
_entity.type
_entity.pdbx_description
1 polymer ?
#
loop_
_entity_poly.entity_id
_entity_poly.type
_entity_poly.pdbx_seq_one_letter_code
_entity_poly.pdbx_strand_id
1 'polypeptide(L)'
;MKTIKLIIILALFAGFSSCITTELTQKLSNSETENKNLKQANMDLRIKNTEMEAEISKLKHSNKKFSDQNQDLLNRMESYSRQFENIENEKNELQKQIDVLSSGSSSEIIKLLEELQTTREELNVREDKLKVAEEELEARNSRLMELENILTQKDQAVKELKNKVVRALTGFNNNGLTVYEKNGKVYVSLEERLLFKTGEWDVDPNGQNAIKNLAEVLAQNPEINVMVEGHTDNVPMHGSGDVKDNWDLSVMRATAVTKILTQNNNVDPARIISGGRSEYIPIENDDSVESRQKNRRTEIILTPKLDELLKIIEMN
;
A
#
# COMPACT_ATOMS: atom_id res chain seq x y z
N MET A 1 -153.75 -7.97 -47.51
CA MET A 1 -155.10 -8.52 -47.26
C MET A 1 -154.94 -10.03 -47.11
N LYS A 2 -155.33 -10.60 -45.96
CA LYS A 2 -156.66 -11.22 -45.82
C LYS A 2 -156.78 -12.34 -46.85
N THR A 3 -157.08 -13.57 -46.50
CA THR A 3 -158.29 -13.96 -45.79
C THR A 3 -158.29 -15.48 -45.90
N ILE A 4 -158.45 -16.25 -44.82
CA ILE A 4 -159.60 -17.12 -44.53
C ILE A 4 -158.95 -18.29 -43.75
N LYS A 5 -159.01 -18.39 -42.40
CA LYS A 5 -160.16 -18.81 -41.57
C LYS A 5 -160.87 -20.03 -42.13
N LEU A 6 -161.25 -20.99 -41.28
CA LEU A 6 -162.32 -21.95 -41.58
C LEU A 6 -161.97 -22.88 -42.77
N ILE A 7 -161.61 -24.13 -42.56
CA ILE A 7 -162.67 -25.17 -42.59
C ILE A 7 -162.21 -26.49 -41.95
N ILE A 8 -160.96 -26.63 -41.50
CA ILE A 8 -160.49 -27.86 -40.82
C ILE A 8 -160.26 -27.59 -39.33
N ILE A 9 -161.37 -27.53 -38.61
CA ILE A 9 -161.48 -27.50 -37.14
C ILE A 9 -161.88 -28.87 -36.56
N LEU A 10 -162.29 -29.89 -37.34
CA LEU A 10 -163.01 -31.04 -36.74
C LEU A 10 -162.67 -32.46 -37.22
N ALA A 11 -161.73 -32.64 -38.15
CA ALA A 11 -161.30 -33.98 -38.55
C ALA A 11 -160.00 -34.36 -37.81
N LEU A 12 -160.16 -35.26 -36.84
CA LEU A 12 -159.09 -35.91 -36.07
C LEU A 12 -158.40 -35.08 -34.98
N PHE A 13 -159.27 -34.40 -34.22
CA PHE A 13 -159.27 -34.35 -32.76
C PHE A 13 -159.07 -35.73 -32.05
N ALA A 14 -158.81 -36.83 -32.77
CA ALA A 14 -158.45 -38.16 -32.27
C ALA A 14 -156.96 -38.52 -32.45
N GLY A 15 -156.14 -37.69 -33.11
CA GLY A 15 -154.66 -37.77 -32.99
C GLY A 15 -154.12 -37.13 -31.70
N PHE A 16 -155.01 -36.47 -30.95
CA PHE A 16 -154.78 -35.65 -29.76
C PHE A 16 -154.44 -36.41 -28.47
N SER A 17 -154.05 -37.68 -28.52
CA SER A 17 -153.54 -38.40 -27.33
C SER A 17 -152.21 -39.15 -27.54
N SER A 18 -151.79 -39.38 -28.80
CA SER A 18 -150.56 -40.13 -29.10
C SER A 18 -149.35 -39.25 -29.47
N CYS A 19 -149.58 -38.01 -29.91
CA CYS A 19 -148.51 -37.12 -30.38
C CYS A 19 -147.91 -36.22 -29.28
N ILE A 20 -148.70 -35.88 -28.26
CA ILE A 20 -148.24 -35.02 -27.15
C ILE A 20 -147.34 -35.79 -26.18
N THR A 21 -147.61 -37.09 -25.98
CA THR A 21 -146.79 -38.01 -25.19
C THR A 21 -145.45 -38.34 -25.87
N THR A 22 -145.42 -38.45 -27.19
CA THR A 22 -144.18 -38.66 -27.96
C THR A 22 -143.28 -37.41 -28.00
N GLU A 23 -143.84 -36.21 -28.07
CA GLU A 23 -143.04 -34.97 -28.00
C GLU A 23 -142.44 -34.73 -26.60
N LEU A 24 -143.20 -35.04 -25.54
CA LEU A 24 -142.72 -34.90 -24.15
C LEU A 24 -141.64 -35.95 -23.82
N THR A 25 -141.81 -37.20 -24.25
CA THR A 25 -140.79 -38.26 -24.07
C THR A 25 -139.55 -38.00 -24.90
N GLN A 26 -139.69 -37.42 -26.09
CA GLN A 26 -138.55 -37.02 -26.91
C GLN A 26 -137.77 -35.84 -26.31
N LYS A 27 -138.45 -34.84 -25.73
CA LYS A 27 -137.78 -33.78 -24.96
C LYS A 27 -137.09 -34.31 -23.70
N LEU A 28 -137.72 -35.24 -22.98
CA LEU A 28 -137.13 -35.87 -21.80
C LEU A 28 -135.88 -36.70 -22.18
N SER A 29 -135.97 -37.52 -23.23
CA SER A 29 -134.86 -38.32 -23.75
C SER A 29 -133.70 -37.45 -24.28
N ASN A 30 -134.01 -36.35 -24.97
CA ASN A 30 -133.01 -35.37 -25.41
C ASN A 30 -132.33 -34.70 -24.20
N SER A 31 -133.11 -34.32 -23.18
CA SER A 31 -132.58 -33.73 -21.94
C SER A 31 -131.72 -34.70 -21.13
N GLU A 32 -132.10 -35.98 -21.06
CA GLU A 32 -131.29 -37.04 -20.43
C GLU A 32 -129.97 -37.27 -21.18
N THR A 33 -130.02 -37.27 -22.51
CA THR A 33 -128.84 -37.39 -23.37
C THR A 33 -127.91 -36.19 -23.20
N GLU A 34 -128.46 -34.98 -23.17
CA GLU A 34 -127.72 -33.75 -22.92
C GLU A 34 -127.10 -33.74 -21.52
N ASN A 35 -127.82 -34.17 -20.49
CA ASN A 35 -127.33 -34.27 -19.12
C ASN A 35 -126.18 -35.28 -19.00
N LYS A 36 -126.29 -36.40 -19.72
CA LYS A 36 -125.20 -37.40 -19.82
C LYS A 36 -123.96 -36.81 -20.51
N ASN A 37 -124.14 -36.09 -21.61
CA ASN A 37 -123.04 -35.44 -22.33
C ASN A 37 -122.38 -34.35 -21.48
N LEU A 38 -123.17 -33.53 -20.78
CA LEU A 38 -122.67 -32.50 -19.85
C LEU A 38 -121.91 -33.14 -18.69
N LYS A 39 -122.38 -34.26 -18.12
CA LYS A 39 -121.65 -35.01 -17.09
C LYS A 39 -120.31 -35.53 -17.60
N GLN A 40 -120.27 -36.07 -18.81
CA GLN A 40 -119.02 -36.53 -19.43
C GLN A 40 -118.05 -35.35 -19.65
N ALA A 41 -118.52 -34.25 -20.25
CA ALA A 41 -117.70 -33.06 -20.46
C ALA A 41 -117.17 -32.47 -19.13
N ASN A 42 -117.97 -32.48 -18.06
CA ASN A 42 -117.56 -32.04 -16.73
C ASN A 42 -116.51 -32.98 -16.11
N MET A 43 -116.64 -34.29 -16.33
CA MET A 43 -115.62 -35.27 -15.93
C MET A 43 -114.31 -35.03 -16.70
N ASP A 44 -114.36 -34.83 -18.02
CA ASP A 44 -113.18 -34.57 -18.85
C ASP A 44 -112.51 -33.24 -18.46
N LEU A 45 -113.29 -32.19 -18.18
CA LEU A 45 -112.79 -30.91 -17.68
C LEU A 45 -112.13 -31.05 -16.31
N ARG A 46 -112.68 -31.87 -15.41
CA ARG A 46 -112.06 -32.16 -14.10
C ARG A 46 -110.72 -32.86 -14.26
N ILE A 47 -110.63 -33.86 -15.13
CA ILE A 47 -109.37 -34.57 -15.42
C ILE A 47 -108.33 -33.57 -15.95
N LYS A 48 -108.68 -32.78 -16.97
CA LYS A 48 -107.79 -31.74 -17.51
C LYS A 48 -107.36 -30.72 -16.45
N ASN A 49 -108.27 -30.31 -15.57
CA ASN A 49 -107.94 -29.37 -14.49
C ASN A 49 -106.94 -29.98 -13.51
N THR A 50 -107.12 -31.25 -13.12
CA THR A 50 -106.15 -31.95 -12.26
C THR A 50 -104.80 -32.17 -12.94
N GLU A 51 -104.79 -32.43 -14.25
CA GLU A 51 -103.55 -32.56 -15.04
C GLU A 51 -102.81 -31.21 -15.13
N MET A 52 -103.53 -30.12 -15.43
CA MET A 52 -102.97 -28.76 -15.43
C MET A 52 -102.43 -28.36 -14.05
N GLU A 53 -103.15 -28.67 -12.97
CA GLU A 53 -102.68 -28.42 -11.60
C GLU A 53 -101.39 -29.19 -11.30
N ALA A 54 -101.27 -30.43 -11.76
CA ALA A 54 -100.06 -31.23 -11.62
C ALA A 54 -98.89 -30.65 -12.44
N GLU A 55 -99.12 -30.18 -13.67
CA GLU A 55 -98.11 -29.50 -14.48
C GLU A 55 -97.64 -28.17 -13.86
N ILE A 56 -98.57 -27.34 -13.37
CA ILE A 56 -98.25 -26.10 -12.67
C ILE A 56 -97.38 -26.39 -11.45
N SER A 57 -97.69 -27.45 -10.69
CA SER A 57 -96.89 -27.87 -9.53
C SER A 57 -95.47 -28.28 -9.95
N LYS A 58 -95.32 -29.07 -11.02
CA LYS A 58 -94.01 -29.46 -11.58
C LYS A 58 -93.21 -28.24 -12.06
N LEU A 59 -93.84 -27.33 -12.81
CA LEU A 59 -93.20 -26.11 -13.29
C LEU A 59 -92.77 -25.21 -12.13
N LYS A 60 -93.61 -25.07 -11.10
CA LYS A 60 -93.27 -24.30 -9.88
C LYS A 60 -92.06 -24.90 -9.15
N HIS A 61 -92.02 -26.22 -9.02
CA HIS A 61 -90.87 -26.91 -8.42
C HIS A 61 -89.60 -26.72 -9.24
N SER A 62 -89.70 -26.86 -10.56
CA SER A 62 -88.58 -26.62 -11.49
C SER A 62 -88.07 -25.18 -11.41
N ASN A 63 -88.98 -24.20 -11.40
CA ASN A 63 -88.63 -22.78 -11.32
C ASN A 63 -87.96 -22.43 -9.98
N LYS A 64 -88.42 -23.03 -8.88
CA LYS A 64 -87.74 -22.91 -7.58
C LYS A 64 -86.33 -23.48 -7.64
N LYS A 65 -86.16 -24.69 -8.18
CA LYS A 65 -84.83 -25.32 -8.34
C LYS A 65 -83.89 -24.45 -9.18
N PHE A 66 -84.36 -23.91 -10.29
CA PHE A 66 -83.56 -22.99 -11.12
C PHE A 66 -83.21 -21.70 -10.38
N SER A 67 -84.15 -21.14 -9.60
CA SER A 67 -83.89 -19.97 -8.76
C SER A 67 -82.80 -20.24 -7.71
N ASP A 68 -82.85 -21.39 -7.04
CA ASP A 68 -81.85 -21.79 -6.04
C ASP A 68 -80.47 -22.00 -6.69
N GLN A 69 -80.42 -22.62 -7.88
CA GLN A 69 -79.18 -22.80 -8.65
C GLN A 69 -78.59 -21.47 -9.12
N ASN A 70 -79.41 -20.52 -9.55
CA ASN A 70 -78.95 -19.19 -9.94
C ASN A 70 -78.35 -18.43 -8.75
N GLN A 71 -78.95 -18.56 -7.57
CA GLN A 71 -78.42 -17.94 -6.36
C GLN A 71 -77.08 -18.56 -5.94
N ASP A 72 -76.95 -19.89 -6.00
CA ASP A 72 -75.67 -20.57 -5.74
C ASP A 72 -74.59 -20.14 -6.75
N LEU A 73 -74.95 -20.05 -8.03
CA LEU A 73 -74.02 -19.61 -9.07
C LEU A 73 -73.56 -18.16 -8.83
N LEU A 74 -74.47 -17.26 -8.45
CA LEU A 74 -74.13 -15.88 -8.12
C LEU A 74 -73.14 -15.81 -6.94
N ASN A 75 -73.40 -16.55 -5.86
CA ASN A 75 -72.51 -16.60 -4.70
C ASN A 75 -71.12 -17.14 -5.07
N ARG A 76 -71.04 -18.15 -5.95
CA ARG A 76 -69.76 -18.66 -6.46
C ARG A 76 -69.04 -17.64 -7.32
N MET A 77 -69.76 -16.92 -8.18
CA MET A 77 -69.18 -15.86 -9.01
C MET A 77 -68.59 -14.75 -8.14
N GLU A 78 -69.29 -14.31 -7.09
CA GLU A 78 -68.76 -13.32 -6.14
C GLU A 78 -67.51 -13.83 -5.42
N SER A 79 -67.53 -15.10 -4.98
CA SER A 79 -66.36 -15.73 -4.34
C SER A 79 -65.15 -15.79 -5.28
N TYR A 80 -65.35 -16.20 -6.53
CA TYR A 80 -64.28 -16.23 -7.53
C TYR A 80 -63.77 -14.83 -7.89
N SER A 81 -64.65 -13.83 -7.96
CA SER A 81 -64.24 -12.44 -8.18
C SER A 81 -63.32 -11.94 -7.06
N ARG A 82 -63.65 -12.23 -5.80
CA ARG A 82 -62.80 -11.87 -4.65
C ARG A 82 -61.46 -12.60 -4.66
N GLN A 83 -61.47 -13.88 -5.01
CA GLN A 83 -60.22 -14.65 -5.14
C GLN A 83 -59.33 -14.11 -6.25
N PHE A 84 -59.91 -13.72 -7.39
CA PHE A 84 -59.16 -13.13 -8.50
C PHE A 84 -58.52 -11.80 -8.09
N GLU A 85 -59.28 -10.92 -7.43
CA GLU A 85 -58.77 -9.65 -6.92
C GLU A 85 -57.62 -9.85 -5.91
N ASN A 86 -57.75 -10.83 -5.00
CA ASN A 86 -56.68 -11.16 -4.06
C ASN A 86 -55.42 -11.67 -4.78
N ILE A 87 -55.58 -12.59 -5.73
CA ILE A 87 -54.46 -13.14 -6.52
C ILE A 87 -53.78 -12.03 -7.34
N GLU A 88 -54.55 -11.11 -7.91
CA GLU A 88 -54.01 -9.98 -8.67
C GLU A 88 -53.22 -9.03 -7.76
N ASN A 89 -53.71 -8.76 -6.55
CA ASN A 89 -52.99 -7.99 -5.55
C ASN A 89 -51.70 -8.67 -5.09
N GLU A 90 -51.74 -9.98 -4.79
CA GLU A 90 -50.56 -10.76 -4.43
C GLU A 90 -49.52 -10.78 -5.54
N LYS A 91 -49.95 -10.97 -6.79
CA LYS A 91 -49.07 -10.91 -7.97
C LYS A 91 -48.39 -9.55 -8.09
N ASN A 92 -49.14 -8.46 -7.94
CA ASN A 92 -48.60 -7.11 -8.02
C ASN A 92 -47.60 -6.84 -6.90
N GLU A 93 -47.84 -7.36 -5.70
CA GLU A 93 -46.92 -7.22 -4.58
C GLU A 93 -45.63 -8.03 -4.79
N LEU A 94 -45.74 -9.28 -5.24
CA LEU A 94 -44.59 -10.10 -5.60
C LEU A 94 -43.76 -9.46 -6.73
N GLN A 95 -44.42 -8.86 -7.73
CA GLN A 95 -43.71 -8.16 -8.81
C GLN A 95 -42.91 -6.97 -8.27
N LYS A 96 -43.49 -6.16 -7.38
CA LYS A 96 -42.76 -5.05 -6.73
C LYS A 96 -41.55 -5.55 -5.95
N GLN A 97 -41.68 -6.66 -5.21
CA GLN A 97 -40.57 -7.23 -4.46
C GLN A 97 -39.44 -7.69 -5.39
N ILE A 98 -39.77 -8.32 -6.51
CA ILE A 98 -38.79 -8.73 -7.53
C ILE A 98 -38.07 -7.50 -8.12
N ASP A 99 -38.80 -6.43 -8.43
CA ASP A 99 -38.22 -5.21 -9.00
C ASP A 99 -37.26 -4.51 -8.02
N VAL A 100 -37.62 -4.47 -6.73
CA VAL A 100 -36.75 -3.92 -5.67
C VAL A 100 -35.51 -4.77 -5.45
N LEU A 101 -35.65 -6.10 -5.37
CA LEU A 101 -34.51 -7.01 -5.18
C LEU A 101 -33.55 -6.99 -6.37
N SER A 102 -34.07 -7.03 -7.60
CA SER A 102 -33.25 -7.04 -8.81
C SER A 102 -32.50 -5.71 -9.02
N SER A 103 -33.13 -4.57 -8.74
CA SER A 103 -32.48 -3.25 -8.86
C SER A 103 -31.42 -3.01 -7.78
N GLY A 104 -31.68 -3.41 -6.53
CA GLY A 104 -30.73 -3.30 -5.43
C GLY A 104 -29.48 -4.16 -5.65
N SER A 105 -29.66 -5.46 -5.90
CA SER A 105 -28.54 -6.37 -6.08
C SER A 105 -27.72 -6.08 -7.34
N SER A 106 -28.35 -5.65 -8.44
CA SER A 106 -27.60 -5.30 -9.66
C SER A 106 -26.72 -4.06 -9.47
N SER A 107 -27.17 -3.07 -8.69
CA SER A 107 -26.37 -1.87 -8.39
C SER A 107 -25.17 -2.18 -7.51
N GLU A 108 -25.35 -3.03 -6.49
CA GLU A 108 -24.26 -3.46 -5.61
C GLU A 108 -23.19 -4.27 -6.36
N ILE A 109 -23.61 -5.18 -7.24
CA ILE A 109 -22.67 -5.96 -8.08
C ILE A 109 -21.84 -5.02 -8.97
N ILE A 110 -22.45 -4.01 -9.58
CA ILE A 110 -21.73 -3.04 -10.43
C ILE A 110 -20.69 -2.27 -9.62
N LYS A 111 -21.06 -1.78 -8.43
CA LYS A 111 -20.12 -1.06 -7.55
C LYS A 111 -18.96 -1.95 -7.11
N LEU A 112 -19.24 -3.20 -6.75
CA LEU A 112 -18.21 -4.14 -6.30
C LEU A 112 -17.26 -4.53 -7.44
N LEU A 113 -17.78 -4.65 -8.67
CA LEU A 113 -16.95 -4.87 -9.87
C LEU A 113 -16.06 -3.67 -10.18
N GLU A 114 -16.59 -2.45 -10.04
CA GLU A 114 -15.82 -1.22 -10.21
C GLU A 114 -14.70 -1.13 -9.16
N GLU A 115 -15.02 -1.36 -7.88
CA GLU A 115 -14.04 -1.38 -6.79
C GLU A 115 -12.98 -2.47 -6.95
N LEU A 116 -13.37 -3.67 -7.41
CA LEU A 116 -12.42 -4.74 -7.72
C LEU A 116 -11.50 -4.36 -8.88
N GLN A 117 -12.03 -3.69 -9.91
CA GLN A 117 -11.22 -3.24 -11.03
C GLN A 117 -10.21 -2.17 -10.59
N THR A 118 -10.66 -1.15 -9.84
CA THR A 118 -9.75 -0.10 -9.34
C THR A 118 -8.69 -0.67 -8.42
N THR A 119 -9.06 -1.57 -7.51
CA THR A 119 -8.11 -2.23 -6.60
C THR A 119 -7.08 -3.06 -7.37
N ARG A 120 -7.49 -3.72 -8.46
CA ARG A 120 -6.59 -4.49 -9.30
C ARG A 120 -5.61 -3.60 -10.08
N GLU A 121 -6.08 -2.47 -10.59
CA GLU A 121 -5.23 -1.47 -11.25
C GLU A 121 -4.21 -0.87 -10.27
N GLU A 122 -4.64 -0.52 -9.05
CA GLU A 122 -3.75 -0.05 -7.99
C GLU A 122 -2.71 -1.10 -7.59
N LEU A 123 -3.10 -2.37 -7.48
CA LEU A 123 -2.18 -3.46 -7.15
C LEU A 123 -1.09 -3.62 -8.21
N ASN A 124 -1.45 -3.63 -9.49
CA ASN A 124 -0.49 -3.72 -10.59
C ASN A 124 0.53 -2.56 -10.56
N VAL A 125 0.05 -1.33 -10.35
CA VAL A 125 0.93 -0.16 -10.23
C VAL A 125 1.89 -0.30 -9.04
N ARG A 126 1.43 -0.91 -7.95
CA ARG A 126 2.23 -1.13 -6.74
C ARG A 126 3.27 -2.22 -6.96
N GLU A 127 2.93 -3.29 -7.66
CA GLU A 127 3.85 -4.36 -8.06
C GLU A 127 4.97 -3.82 -8.97
N ASP A 128 4.62 -2.99 -9.97
CA ASP A 128 5.61 -2.35 -10.85
C ASP A 128 6.57 -1.44 -10.07
N LYS A 129 6.05 -0.65 -9.12
CA LYS A 129 6.88 0.20 -8.25
C LYS A 129 7.78 -0.62 -7.34
N LEU A 130 7.28 -1.73 -6.80
CA LEU A 130 8.05 -2.61 -5.94
C LEU A 130 9.23 -3.20 -6.72
N LYS A 131 8.97 -3.69 -7.94
CA LYS A 131 10.00 -4.25 -8.81
C LYS A 131 11.12 -3.24 -9.12
N VAL A 132 10.78 -2.00 -9.46
CA VAL A 132 11.77 -0.94 -9.70
C VAL A 132 12.59 -0.65 -8.44
N ALA A 133 11.94 -0.60 -7.26
CA ALA A 133 12.63 -0.37 -6.00
C ALA A 133 13.56 -1.53 -5.62
N GLU A 134 13.17 -2.78 -5.90
CA GLU A 134 14.02 -3.96 -5.70
C GLU A 134 15.26 -3.93 -6.61
N GLU A 135 15.10 -3.59 -7.89
CA GLU A 135 16.21 -3.43 -8.83
C GLU A 135 17.19 -2.32 -8.40
N GLU A 136 16.68 -1.18 -7.93
CA GLU A 136 17.50 -0.07 -7.42
C GLU A 136 18.24 -0.45 -6.13
N LEU A 137 17.56 -1.16 -5.22
CA LEU A 137 18.15 -1.61 -3.96
C LEU A 137 19.29 -2.61 -4.22
N GLU A 138 19.12 -3.53 -5.17
CA GLU A 138 20.15 -4.51 -5.52
C GLU A 138 21.37 -3.84 -6.15
N ALA A 139 21.16 -2.88 -7.06
CA ALA A 139 22.24 -2.08 -7.63
C ALA A 139 22.99 -1.29 -6.55
N ARG A 140 22.26 -0.74 -5.57
CA ARG A 140 22.86 -0.01 -4.45
C ARG A 140 23.65 -0.92 -3.51
N ASN A 141 23.14 -2.11 -3.20
CA ASN A 141 23.83 -3.10 -2.39
C ASN A 141 25.13 -3.57 -3.04
N SER A 142 25.10 -3.83 -4.35
CA SER A 142 26.29 -4.20 -5.12
C SER A 142 27.37 -3.12 -5.05
N ARG A 143 26.98 -1.85 -5.21
CA ARG A 143 27.91 -0.71 -5.09
C ARG A 143 28.46 -0.55 -3.67
N LEU A 144 27.66 -0.82 -2.64
CA LEU A 144 28.14 -0.76 -1.25
C LEU A 144 29.17 -1.85 -0.97
N MET A 145 28.94 -3.07 -1.45
CA MET A 145 29.93 -4.16 -1.33
C MET A 145 31.23 -3.84 -2.05
N GLU A 146 31.18 -3.24 -3.24
CA GLU A 146 32.37 -2.78 -3.97
C GLU A 146 33.13 -1.71 -3.17
N LEU A 147 32.43 -0.70 -2.64
CA LEU A 147 33.04 0.36 -1.83
C LEU A 147 33.65 -0.18 -0.53
N GLU A 148 33.00 -1.14 0.12
CA GLU A 148 33.52 -1.78 1.34
C GLU A 148 34.80 -2.58 1.04
N ASN A 149 34.83 -3.31 -0.07
CA ASN A 149 36.05 -4.00 -0.53
C ASN A 149 37.18 -3.01 -0.84
N ILE A 150 36.88 -1.90 -1.51
CA ILE A 150 37.88 -0.87 -1.79
C ILE A 150 38.39 -0.25 -0.48
N LEU A 151 37.51 0.07 0.47
CA LEU A 151 37.91 0.66 1.75
C LEU A 151 38.78 -0.30 2.57
N THR A 152 38.41 -1.57 2.65
CA THR A 152 39.19 -2.58 3.39
C THR A 152 40.58 -2.78 2.78
N GLN A 153 40.69 -2.82 1.45
CA GLN A 153 41.98 -2.87 0.76
C GLN A 153 42.82 -1.61 1.04
N LYS A 154 42.19 -0.42 1.02
CA LYS A 154 42.86 0.84 1.34
C LYS A 154 43.39 0.88 2.77
N ASP A 155 42.56 0.47 3.74
CA ASP A 155 42.96 0.43 5.14
C ASP A 155 44.11 -0.55 5.37
N GLN A 156 44.10 -1.70 4.69
CA GLN A 156 45.19 -2.66 4.75
C GLN A 156 46.49 -2.09 4.16
N ALA A 157 46.44 -1.48 2.98
CA ALA A 157 47.59 -0.85 2.35
C ALA A 157 48.21 0.25 3.24
N VAL A 158 47.36 1.12 3.81
CA VAL A 158 47.81 2.18 4.74
C VAL A 158 48.45 1.57 5.98
N LYS A 159 47.86 0.50 6.55
CA LYS A 159 48.39 -0.19 7.72
C LYS A 159 49.73 -0.84 7.44
N GLU A 160 49.90 -1.48 6.28
CA GLU A 160 51.16 -2.10 5.87
C GLU A 160 52.27 -1.06 5.70
N LEU A 161 51.96 0.05 5.03
CA LEU A 161 52.90 1.17 4.88
C LEU A 161 53.27 1.76 6.25
N LYS A 162 52.29 1.99 7.12
CA LYS A 162 52.52 2.43 8.50
C LYS A 162 53.45 1.49 9.24
N ASN A 163 53.20 0.18 9.19
CA ASN A 163 54.01 -0.82 9.87
C ASN A 163 55.44 -0.90 9.32
N LYS A 164 55.65 -0.61 8.04
CA LYS A 164 56.99 -0.50 7.45
C LYS A 164 57.75 0.70 8.03
N VAL A 165 57.08 1.86 8.09
CA VAL A 165 57.64 3.08 8.68
C VAL A 165 57.97 2.89 10.17
N VAL A 166 57.05 2.34 10.96
CA VAL A 166 57.29 2.12 12.40
C VAL A 166 58.45 1.14 12.62
N ARG A 167 58.52 0.02 11.88
CA ARG A 167 59.62 -0.96 12.02
C ARG A 167 60.98 -0.36 11.67
N ALA A 168 61.05 0.47 10.63
CA ALA A 168 62.27 1.19 10.29
C ALA A 168 62.74 2.12 11.43
N LEU A 169 61.82 2.57 12.30
CA LEU A 169 62.08 3.60 13.31
C LEU A 169 62.20 3.06 14.75
N THR A 170 61.65 1.88 15.06
CA THR A 170 61.79 1.26 16.38
C THR A 170 63.20 0.75 16.70
N GLY A 171 64.09 0.64 15.70
CA GLY A 171 65.49 0.27 15.91
C GLY A 171 66.35 1.33 16.64
N PHE A 172 65.79 2.50 16.95
CA PHE A 172 66.53 3.70 17.35
C PHE A 172 66.45 4.10 18.83
N ASN A 173 65.72 3.36 19.66
CA ASN A 173 65.51 3.72 21.09
C ASN A 173 66.79 3.76 21.96
N ASN A 174 67.98 3.44 21.42
CA ASN A 174 69.23 3.30 22.18
C ASN A 174 70.32 4.36 21.92
N ASN A 175 70.05 5.42 21.14
CA ASN A 175 71.07 6.40 20.72
C ASN A 175 70.79 7.86 21.15
N GLY A 176 69.99 8.09 22.20
CA GLY A 176 69.62 9.45 22.63
C GLY A 176 68.54 10.12 21.77
N LEU A 177 67.88 9.33 20.93
CA LEU A 177 66.73 9.69 20.11
C LEU A 177 65.46 9.21 20.80
N THR A 178 64.47 10.08 20.97
CA THR A 178 63.15 9.66 21.45
C THR A 178 62.20 9.55 20.26
N VAL A 179 61.70 8.34 20.01
CA VAL A 179 60.74 8.09 18.93
C VAL A 179 59.34 7.93 19.51
N TYR A 180 58.38 8.71 19.00
CA TYR A 180 56.99 8.62 19.42
C TYR A 180 56.03 8.83 18.25
N GLU A 181 54.81 8.30 18.39
CA GLU A 181 53.75 8.44 17.39
C GLU A 181 52.74 9.51 17.83
N LYS A 182 52.35 10.40 16.91
CA LYS A 182 51.28 11.37 17.14
C LYS A 182 50.53 11.66 15.85
N ASN A 183 49.20 11.53 15.87
CA ASN A 183 48.30 11.81 14.74
C ASN A 183 48.71 11.11 13.42
N GLY A 184 49.15 9.85 13.50
CA GLY A 184 49.56 9.06 12.33
C GLY A 184 50.90 9.46 11.70
N LYS A 185 51.65 10.38 12.32
CA LYS A 185 53.03 10.73 11.96
C LYS A 185 53.99 10.20 13.00
N VAL A 186 55.21 9.87 12.59
CA VAL A 186 56.26 9.44 13.50
C VAL A 186 57.19 10.63 13.75
N TYR A 187 57.46 10.90 15.03
CA TYR A 187 58.32 11.99 15.48
C TYR A 187 59.58 11.38 16.07
N VAL A 188 60.73 11.88 15.61
CA VAL A 188 62.03 11.61 16.20
C VAL A 188 62.50 12.90 16.85
N SER A 189 62.41 12.96 18.16
CA SER A 189 62.82 14.13 18.94
C SER A 189 64.24 13.98 19.43
N LEU A 190 65.04 15.04 19.23
CA LEU A 190 66.38 15.18 19.77
C LEU A 190 66.38 16.38 20.72
N GLU A 191 66.79 16.14 21.97
CA GLU A 191 66.94 17.22 22.95
C GLU A 191 68.03 18.20 22.49
N GLU A 192 67.76 19.50 22.59
CA GLU A 192 68.67 20.54 22.10
C GLU A 192 70.06 20.48 22.75
N ARG A 193 70.14 20.21 24.06
CA ARG A 193 71.41 20.14 24.79
C ARG A 193 72.36 19.05 24.30
N LEU A 194 71.82 18.02 23.64
CA LEU A 194 72.59 16.92 23.07
C LEU A 194 73.06 17.25 21.64
N LEU A 195 72.46 18.28 21.03
CA LEU A 195 72.71 18.68 19.66
C LEU A 195 73.48 19.98 19.53
N PHE A 196 73.23 20.97 20.38
CA PHE A 196 73.74 22.33 20.20
C PHE A 196 74.20 22.92 21.52
N LYS A 197 75.22 23.77 21.46
CA LYS A 197 75.60 24.63 22.59
C LYS A 197 74.63 25.80 22.70
N THR A 198 74.61 26.44 23.87
CA THR A 198 73.73 27.57 24.15
C THR A 198 73.97 28.71 23.16
N GLY A 199 72.93 29.15 22.46
CA GLY A 199 73.00 30.23 21.46
C GLY A 199 73.68 29.85 20.13
N GLU A 200 74.18 28.62 20.01
CA GLU A 200 74.78 28.10 18.78
C GLU A 200 73.76 27.26 17.98
N TRP A 201 74.07 27.08 16.70
CA TRP A 201 73.31 26.23 15.76
C TRP A 201 74.22 25.22 15.04
N ASP A 202 75.48 25.10 15.46
CA ASP A 202 76.38 24.06 14.99
C ASP A 202 76.15 22.77 15.79
N VAL A 203 75.95 21.66 15.08
CA VAL A 203 75.61 20.39 15.70
C VAL A 203 76.86 19.74 16.33
N ASP A 204 76.76 19.34 17.60
CA ASP A 204 77.78 18.62 18.35
C ASP A 204 78.15 17.28 17.66
N PRO A 205 79.42 16.82 17.72
CA PRO A 205 79.84 15.57 17.08
C PRO A 205 78.97 14.35 17.42
N ASN A 206 78.46 14.22 18.64
CA ASN A 206 77.58 13.11 19.01
C ASN A 206 76.21 13.21 18.30
N GLY A 207 75.67 14.43 18.26
CA GLY A 207 74.46 14.76 17.50
C GLY A 207 74.62 14.49 16.01
N GLN A 208 75.77 14.84 15.43
CA GLN A 208 76.07 14.55 14.02
C GLN A 208 76.04 13.05 13.74
N ASN A 209 76.59 12.21 14.62
CA ASN A 209 76.56 10.75 14.47
C ASN A 209 75.12 10.20 14.54
N ALA A 210 74.30 10.69 15.48
CA ALA A 210 72.90 10.29 15.57
C ALA A 210 72.11 10.65 14.29
N ILE A 211 72.33 11.85 13.74
CA ILE A 211 71.70 12.30 12.49
C ILE A 211 72.20 11.50 11.29
N LYS A 212 73.49 11.13 11.24
CA LYS A 212 74.04 10.28 10.17
C LYS A 212 73.41 8.88 10.17
N ASN A 213 73.24 8.27 11.34
CA ASN A 213 72.56 6.97 11.46
C ASN A 213 71.10 7.07 10.98
N LEU A 214 70.41 8.18 11.29
CA LEU A 214 69.07 8.42 10.75
C LEU A 214 69.10 8.57 9.22
N ALA A 215 70.09 9.28 8.66
CA ALA A 215 70.26 9.44 7.22
C ALA A 215 70.46 8.10 6.50
N GLU A 216 71.19 7.14 7.08
CA GLU A 216 71.35 5.80 6.52
C GLU A 216 70.02 5.04 6.40
N VAL A 217 69.13 5.19 7.37
CA VAL A 217 67.80 4.56 7.31
C VAL A 217 66.88 5.29 6.33
N LEU A 218 66.95 6.61 6.27
CA LEU A 218 66.20 7.38 5.27
C LEU A 218 66.64 7.01 3.85
N ALA A 219 67.93 6.74 3.64
CA ALA A 219 68.46 6.26 2.36
C ALA A 219 67.89 4.89 1.96
N GLN A 220 67.61 4.00 2.91
CA GLN A 220 67.00 2.69 2.65
C GLN A 220 65.48 2.75 2.42
N ASN A 221 64.85 3.88 2.79
CA ASN A 221 63.39 4.05 2.71
C ASN A 221 63.03 5.31 1.89
N PRO A 222 63.19 5.29 0.56
CA PRO A 222 62.94 6.44 -0.34
C PRO A 222 61.51 7.00 -0.31
N GLU A 223 60.56 6.25 0.24
CA GLU A 223 59.14 6.56 0.35
C GLU A 223 58.76 7.47 1.52
N ILE A 224 59.70 7.87 2.39
CA ILE A 224 59.40 8.67 3.59
C ILE A 224 59.75 10.14 3.37
N ASN A 225 58.81 11.07 3.44
CA ASN A 225 59.14 12.50 3.53
C ASN A 225 59.60 12.87 4.96
N VAL A 226 60.51 13.84 5.03
CA VAL A 226 61.15 14.29 6.26
C VAL A 226 60.88 15.77 6.45
N MET A 227 60.39 16.16 7.62
CA MET A 227 60.28 17.56 8.01
C MET A 227 61.04 17.77 9.32
N VAL A 228 62.05 18.65 9.28
CA VAL A 228 62.84 19.02 10.45
C VAL A 228 62.28 20.33 11.00
N GLU A 229 61.77 20.30 12.23
CA GLU A 229 61.24 21.46 12.93
C GLU A 229 62.13 21.83 14.12
N GLY A 230 62.62 23.07 14.15
CA GLY A 230 63.33 23.62 15.30
C GLY A 230 62.36 24.34 16.25
N HIS A 231 62.57 24.18 17.55
CA HIS A 231 61.82 24.85 18.60
C HIS A 231 62.76 25.50 19.62
N THR A 232 62.38 26.67 20.13
CA THR A 232 63.10 27.35 21.22
C THR A 232 62.28 27.29 22.51
N ASP A 233 62.90 27.67 23.63
CA ASP A 233 62.14 28.05 24.81
C ASP A 233 61.66 29.50 24.69
N ASN A 234 61.02 29.98 25.75
CA ASN A 234 60.49 31.33 25.86
C ASN A 234 61.52 32.37 26.31
N VAL A 235 62.81 32.02 26.38
CA VAL A 235 63.86 32.99 26.71
C VAL A 235 64.14 33.76 25.42
N PRO A 236 63.97 35.10 25.39
CA PRO A 236 64.16 35.83 24.15
C PRO A 236 65.62 35.81 23.73
N MET A 237 65.88 35.31 22.52
CA MET A 237 67.19 35.40 21.90
C MET A 237 67.46 36.85 21.48
N HIS A 238 68.55 37.41 21.99
CA HIS A 238 69.03 38.74 21.63
C HIS A 238 70.39 38.57 20.95
N GLY A 239 70.39 38.14 19.70
CA GLY A 239 71.62 37.90 18.94
C GLY A 239 72.20 39.17 18.32
N SER A 240 73.52 39.22 18.23
CA SER A 240 74.25 40.16 17.37
C SER A 240 74.79 39.39 16.17
N GLY A 241 74.31 39.67 14.95
CA GLY A 241 74.73 38.98 13.72
C GLY A 241 73.54 38.42 12.91
N ASP A 242 73.73 37.24 12.32
CA ASP A 242 72.79 36.61 11.39
C ASP A 242 71.53 36.01 12.05
N VAL A 243 71.54 35.83 13.36
CA VAL A 243 70.40 35.34 14.15
C VAL A 243 69.87 36.49 15.02
N LYS A 244 68.68 36.99 14.71
CA LYS A 244 68.09 38.16 15.39
C LYS A 244 67.15 37.79 16.52
N ASP A 245 66.44 36.66 16.38
CA ASP A 245 65.42 36.23 17.33
C ASP A 245 65.30 34.68 17.40
N ASN A 246 64.31 34.22 18.15
CA ASN A 246 63.99 32.80 18.29
C ASN A 246 63.48 32.15 16.99
N TRP A 247 62.92 32.93 16.06
CA TRP A 247 62.55 32.42 14.74
C TRP A 247 63.79 32.05 13.95
N ASP A 248 64.73 32.99 13.81
CA ASP A 248 65.98 32.77 13.10
C ASP A 248 66.75 31.58 13.70
N LEU A 249 66.85 31.52 15.04
CA LEU A 249 67.55 30.44 15.73
C LEU A 249 66.92 29.07 15.44
N SER A 250 65.58 28.99 15.51
CA SER A 250 64.86 27.74 15.25
C SER A 250 65.04 27.25 13.81
N VAL A 251 64.99 28.15 12.83
CA VAL A 251 65.20 27.81 11.40
C VAL A 251 66.64 27.40 11.13
N MET A 252 67.61 28.11 11.71
CA MET A 252 69.04 27.81 11.52
C MET A 252 69.40 26.42 12.05
N ARG A 253 68.87 26.04 13.21
CA ARG A 253 69.05 24.71 13.81
C ARG A 253 68.44 23.60 12.96
N ALA A 254 67.19 23.77 12.53
CA ALA A 254 66.53 22.81 11.64
C ALA A 254 67.32 22.64 10.32
N THR A 255 67.88 23.74 9.81
CA THR A 255 68.68 23.74 8.59
C THR A 255 70.04 23.08 8.79
N ALA A 256 70.67 23.22 9.95
CA ALA A 256 71.92 22.54 10.29
C ALA A 256 71.74 21.01 10.30
N VAL A 257 70.65 20.52 10.91
CA VAL A 257 70.28 19.10 10.89
C VAL A 257 69.99 18.62 9.47
N THR A 258 69.24 19.41 8.69
CA THR A 258 68.95 19.10 7.28
C THR A 258 70.23 18.96 6.46
N LYS A 259 71.19 19.87 6.63
CA LYS A 259 72.50 19.79 5.94
C LYS A 259 73.21 18.48 6.23
N ILE A 260 73.22 18.03 7.49
CA ILE A 260 73.86 16.76 7.88
C ILE A 260 73.12 15.57 7.26
N LEU A 261 71.78 15.56 7.27
CA LEU A 261 71.00 14.52 6.61
C LEU A 261 71.35 14.41 5.12
N THR A 262 71.48 15.54 4.43
CA THR A 262 71.81 15.59 2.99
C THR A 262 73.28 15.30 2.66
N GLN A 263 74.16 15.15 3.66
CA GLN A 263 75.54 14.68 3.40
C GLN A 263 75.56 13.22 2.94
N ASN A 264 74.50 12.45 3.23
CA ASN A 264 74.33 11.12 2.67
C ASN A 264 73.72 11.25 1.26
N ASN A 265 74.53 10.94 0.23
CA ASN A 265 74.14 11.06 -1.17
C ASN A 265 72.94 10.18 -1.57
N ASN A 266 72.58 9.18 -0.76
CA ASN A 266 71.42 8.33 -1.00
C ASN A 266 70.12 8.90 -0.41
N VAL A 267 70.19 10.02 0.33
CA VAL A 267 69.02 10.76 0.79
C VAL A 267 68.75 11.88 -0.20
N ASP A 268 67.68 11.75 -0.97
CA ASP A 268 67.22 12.80 -1.88
C ASP A 268 66.93 14.10 -1.09
N PRO A 269 67.56 15.25 -1.40
CA PRO A 269 67.24 16.51 -0.74
C PRO A 269 65.80 16.98 -0.97
N ALA A 270 65.15 16.59 -2.07
CA ALA A 270 63.81 17.05 -2.43
C ALA A 270 62.71 16.55 -1.48
N ARG A 271 62.99 15.52 -0.67
CA ARG A 271 62.07 14.96 0.35
C ARG A 271 62.29 15.51 1.75
N ILE A 272 63.20 16.47 1.94
CA ILE A 272 63.48 17.09 3.25
C ILE A 272 63.02 18.54 3.26
N ILE A 273 62.21 18.89 4.26
CA ILE A 273 61.76 20.25 4.54
C ILE A 273 62.37 20.68 5.87
N SER A 274 62.91 21.90 5.93
CA SER A 274 63.39 22.52 7.16
C SER A 274 62.46 23.66 7.55
N GLY A 275 62.03 23.72 8.81
CA GLY A 275 61.15 24.76 9.34
C GLY A 275 61.50 25.14 10.77
N GLY A 276 61.21 26.37 11.15
CA GLY A 276 61.28 26.84 12.52
C GLY A 276 59.88 27.06 13.09
N ARG A 277 59.72 26.83 14.39
CA ARG A 277 58.47 27.11 15.13
C ARG A 277 58.66 28.12 16.25
N SER A 278 59.90 28.59 16.47
CA SER A 278 60.25 29.49 17.58
C SER A 278 59.73 28.93 18.92
N GLU A 279 59.29 29.80 19.83
CA GLU A 279 58.76 29.47 21.16
C GLU A 279 57.27 29.11 21.18
N TYR A 280 56.56 29.28 20.05
CA TYR A 280 55.09 29.28 20.00
C TYR A 280 54.44 27.89 20.03
N ILE A 281 55.23 26.81 20.00
CA ILE A 281 54.75 25.42 20.15
C ILE A 281 55.54 24.73 21.27
N PRO A 282 55.34 25.14 22.53
CA PRO A 282 55.99 24.51 23.68
C PRO A 282 55.38 23.12 23.97
N ILE A 283 56.20 22.22 24.49
CA ILE A 283 55.74 20.96 25.09
C ILE A 283 55.19 21.24 26.48
N GLU A 284 55.92 22.04 27.27
CA GLU A 284 55.55 22.43 28.63
C GLU A 284 55.43 23.96 28.71
N ASN A 285 54.36 24.45 29.32
CA ASN A 285 54.06 25.89 29.35
C ASN A 285 54.65 26.61 30.57
N ASP A 286 55.30 25.90 31.49
CA ASP A 286 55.86 26.50 32.69
C ASP A 286 57.28 27.05 32.48
N ASP A 287 57.70 27.95 33.37
CA ASP A 287 58.97 28.67 33.31
C ASP A 287 60.14 27.93 34.00
N SER A 288 59.97 26.65 34.35
CA SER A 288 61.03 25.87 35.00
C SER A 288 62.21 25.65 34.07
N VAL A 289 63.39 25.41 34.66
CA VAL A 289 64.60 25.09 33.89
C VAL A 289 64.38 23.81 33.09
N GLU A 290 63.66 22.85 33.66
CA GLU A 290 63.31 21.57 33.06
C GLU A 290 62.34 21.72 31.87
N SER A 291 61.28 22.52 32.00
CA SER A 291 60.35 22.82 30.91
C SER A 291 61.04 23.52 29.74
N ARG A 292 61.84 24.55 30.05
CA ARG A 292 62.66 25.24 29.03
C ARG A 292 63.61 24.27 28.32
N GLN A 293 64.20 23.32 29.04
CA GLN A 293 65.05 22.29 28.44
C GLN A 293 64.29 21.39 27.46
N LYS A 294 63.04 20.99 27.78
CA LYS A 294 62.22 20.17 26.87
C LYS A 294 61.69 20.96 25.67
N ASN A 295 61.41 22.25 25.86
CA ASN A 295 60.92 23.12 24.80
C ASN A 295 61.98 23.40 23.73
N ARG A 296 63.24 23.56 24.16
CA ARG A 296 64.40 23.57 23.27
C ARG A 296 64.61 22.17 22.69
N ARG A 297 64.19 21.96 21.45
CA ARG A 297 64.31 20.67 20.75
C ARG A 297 64.30 20.86 19.25
N THR A 298 64.80 19.84 18.56
CA THR A 298 64.59 19.67 17.13
C THR A 298 63.80 18.38 16.90
N GLU A 299 62.65 18.50 16.22
CA GLU A 299 61.80 17.37 15.88
C GLU A 299 61.99 17.00 14.42
N ILE A 300 62.25 15.73 14.14
CA ILE A 300 62.28 15.18 12.79
C ILE A 300 61.00 14.38 12.58
N ILE A 301 60.09 14.94 11.81
CA ILE A 301 58.78 14.40 11.51
C ILE A 301 58.88 13.56 10.24
N LEU A 302 58.50 12.30 10.35
CA LEU A 302 58.58 11.32 9.27
C LEU A 302 57.16 10.97 8.82
N THR A 303 56.91 11.19 7.53
CA THR A 303 55.60 10.98 6.92
C THR A 303 55.73 10.17 5.63
N PRO A 304 54.89 9.17 5.35
CA PRO A 304 54.89 8.51 4.05
C PRO A 304 54.62 9.50 2.92
N LYS A 305 55.20 9.29 1.73
CA LYS A 305 54.87 10.05 0.53
C LYS A 305 53.41 9.86 0.17
N LEU A 306 52.68 10.97 0.05
CA LEU A 306 51.26 10.97 -0.33
C LEU A 306 51.08 10.37 -1.73
N ASP A 307 52.02 10.59 -2.63
CA ASP A 307 51.96 10.04 -3.99
C ASP A 307 52.12 8.51 -4.01
N GLU A 308 52.91 7.93 -3.09
CA GLU A 308 53.02 6.47 -2.96
C GLU A 308 51.73 5.89 -2.34
N LEU A 309 51.13 6.59 -1.36
CA LEU A 309 49.79 6.25 -0.87
C LEU A 309 48.76 6.27 -2.01
N LEU A 310 48.78 7.30 -2.86
CA LEU A 310 47.87 7.45 -3.99
C LEU A 310 48.12 6.40 -5.09
N LYS A 311 49.36 6.06 -5.41
CA LYS A 311 49.68 4.98 -6.37
C LYS A 311 49.19 3.62 -5.88
N ILE A 312 49.37 3.29 -4.60
CA ILE A 312 48.84 2.05 -4.04
C ILE A 312 47.29 2.06 -4.09
N ILE A 313 46.68 3.24 -3.99
CA ILE A 313 45.24 3.46 -4.09
C ILE A 313 44.71 3.41 -5.54
N GLU A 314 45.51 3.79 -6.54
CA GLU A 314 45.12 3.86 -7.96
C GLU A 314 45.45 2.60 -8.77
N MET A 315 46.36 1.74 -8.28
CA MET A 315 46.76 0.51 -8.95
C MET A 315 45.83 -0.69 -8.69
N ASN A 316 44.79 -0.53 -7.87
CA ASN A 316 43.75 -1.53 -7.55
C ASN A 316 42.35 -0.93 -7.72
#